data_AF-A0A955DEU9-F1
#
_entry.id   AF-A0A955DEU9-F1
#
_cell.length_a   1.000
_cell.length_b   1.000
_cell.length_c   1.000
_cell.angle_alpha   90.00
_cell.angle_beta   90.00
_cell.angle_gamma   90.00
#
_symmetry.space_group_name_H-M   'P 1'
#
loop_
_entity.id
_entity.type
_entity.pdbx_description
1 polymer ?
#
loop_
_entity_poly.entity_id
_entity_poly.type
_entity_poly.pdbx_seq_one_letter_code
_entity_poly.pdbx_strand_id
1 'polypeptide(L)'
;MEVTTTTTLLLDGLRDESNEAAWCDFDRRYRPIIIAFARRLGLNEEDAADVAQSTLIRFVKSYRAGQYDRTRGRLRSWIIGIVACRIADLQKSRGARREHRGDSAIIVMPADDRISEMWDEEHRREVLRQAFRELREQTRTSDATLAAFELFVI
;
A
#
# COMPACT_ATOMS: atom_id res chain seq x y z
N MET A 1 5.54 22.32 2.01
CA MET A 1 4.98 22.65 3.34
C MET A 1 3.98 21.55 3.70
N GLU A 2 4.06 21.05 4.94
CA GLU A 2 3.12 20.13 5.61
C GLU A 2 2.87 18.75 4.98
N VAL A 3 3.73 17.76 5.24
CA VAL A 3 3.54 16.36 4.78
C VAL A 3 2.81 15.49 5.82
N THR A 4 2.58 15.99 7.05
CA THR A 4 2.09 15.17 8.17
C THR A 4 0.62 15.46 8.55
N THR A 5 0.10 16.66 8.33
CA THR A 5 -1.30 17.06 8.61
C THR A 5 -2.30 16.43 7.61
N THR A 6 -1.81 16.06 6.42
CA THR A 6 -2.57 15.58 5.27
C THR A 6 -3.34 14.29 5.53
N THR A 7 -2.93 13.43 6.47
CA THR A 7 -3.60 12.13 6.68
C THR A 7 -4.99 12.27 7.32
N THR A 8 -5.23 13.26 8.20
CA THR A 8 -6.57 13.41 8.80
C THR A 8 -7.56 14.02 7.81
N LEU A 9 -7.18 15.10 7.12
CA LEU A 9 -8.02 15.72 6.09
C LEU A 9 -8.32 14.75 4.93
N LEU A 10 -7.32 13.98 4.50
CA LEU A 10 -7.51 12.93 3.49
C LEU A 10 -8.51 11.88 3.96
N LEU A 11 -8.35 11.37 5.18
CA LEU A 11 -9.25 10.37 5.75
C LEU A 11 -10.67 10.93 5.93
N ASP A 12 -10.82 12.15 6.43
CA ASP A 12 -12.13 12.79 6.58
C ASP A 12 -12.80 12.99 5.21
N GLY A 13 -12.02 13.36 4.19
CA GLY A 13 -12.49 13.48 2.81
C GLY A 13 -13.01 12.15 2.23
N LEU A 14 -12.46 11.00 2.65
CA LEU A 14 -12.96 9.68 2.23
C LEU A 14 -14.34 9.33 2.79
N ARG A 15 -14.86 10.06 3.78
CA ARG A 15 -16.23 9.86 4.30
C ARG A 15 -17.29 10.28 3.27
N ASP A 16 -16.96 11.28 2.46
CA ASP A 16 -17.82 11.74 1.38
C ASP A 16 -17.64 10.82 0.14
N GLU A 17 -18.74 10.26 -0.35
CA GLU A 17 -18.71 9.38 -1.51
C GLU A 17 -18.45 10.11 -2.82
N SER A 18 -18.82 11.39 -2.87
CA SER A 18 -18.66 12.26 -4.04
C SER A 18 -17.26 12.87 -4.15
N ASN A 19 -16.45 12.77 -3.10
CA ASN A 19 -15.09 13.30 -3.08
C ASN A 19 -14.11 12.36 -3.78
N GLU A 20 -14.18 12.33 -5.11
CA GLU A 20 -13.28 11.56 -5.96
C GLU A 20 -11.81 11.96 -5.78
N ALA A 21 -11.54 13.23 -5.49
CA ALA A 21 -10.17 13.71 -5.27
C ALA A 21 -9.51 13.04 -4.05
N ALA A 22 -10.23 12.94 -2.93
CA ALA A 22 -9.74 12.25 -1.74
C ALA A 22 -9.47 10.76 -2.00
N TRP A 23 -10.33 10.12 -2.80
CA TRP A 23 -10.10 8.73 -3.23
C TRP A 23 -8.84 8.62 -4.11
N CYS A 24 -8.71 9.45 -5.13
CA CYS A 24 -7.57 9.45 -6.04
C CYS A 24 -6.24 9.69 -5.30
N ASP A 25 -6.22 10.60 -4.33
CA ASP A 25 -5.03 10.88 -3.52
C ASP A 25 -4.69 9.70 -2.59
N PHE A 26 -5.71 9.06 -2.00
CA PHE A 26 -5.51 7.87 -1.18
C PHE A 26 -4.98 6.69 -2.00
N ASP A 27 -5.56 6.44 -3.18
CA ASP A 27 -5.11 5.40 -4.10
C ASP A 27 -3.66 5.65 -4.53
N ARG A 28 -3.35 6.86 -5.00
CA ARG A 28 -2.01 7.26 -5.43
C ARG A 28 -0.96 7.05 -4.33
N ARG A 29 -1.32 7.29 -3.07
CA ARG A 29 -0.42 7.16 -1.92
C ARG A 29 -0.21 5.72 -1.48
N TYR A 30 -1.26 4.91 -1.40
CA TYR A 30 -1.21 3.60 -0.76
C TYR A 30 -1.08 2.43 -1.73
N ARG A 31 -1.59 2.56 -2.96
CA ARG A 31 -1.48 1.50 -3.98
C ARG A 31 -0.03 1.03 -4.22
N PRO A 32 0.95 1.90 -4.52
CA PRO A 32 2.32 1.44 -4.78
C PRO A 32 2.95 0.74 -3.58
N ILE A 33 2.66 1.20 -2.35
CA ILE A 33 3.13 0.59 -1.11
C ILE A 33 2.55 -0.82 -0.95
N ILE A 34 1.24 -0.98 -1.15
CA ILE A 34 0.57 -2.27 -0.99
C ILE A 34 1.06 -3.27 -2.04
N ILE A 35 1.23 -2.84 -3.29
CA ILE A 35 1.78 -3.69 -4.37
C ILE A 35 3.19 -4.15 -3.98
N ALA A 36 4.09 -3.22 -3.63
CA ALA A 36 5.47 -3.57 -3.29
C ALA A 36 5.55 -4.49 -2.06
N PHE A 37 4.73 -4.21 -1.04
CA PHE A 37 4.61 -5.04 0.15
C PHE A 37 4.11 -6.46 -0.18
N ALA A 38 3.06 -6.60 -0.99
CA ALA A 38 2.55 -7.89 -1.45
C ALA A 38 3.59 -8.66 -2.28
N ARG A 39 4.35 -7.97 -3.15
CA ARG A 39 5.45 -8.57 -3.92
C ARG A 39 6.55 -9.09 -3.01
N ARG A 40 6.92 -8.36 -1.95
CA ARG A 40 7.87 -8.83 -0.94
C ARG A 40 7.39 -10.04 -0.16
N LEU A 41 6.07 -10.22 -0.03
CA LEU A 41 5.48 -11.42 0.55
C LEU A 41 5.43 -12.61 -0.43
N GLY A 42 5.87 -12.43 -1.68
CA GLY A 42 5.98 -13.49 -2.67
C GLY A 42 4.84 -13.58 -3.67
N LEU A 43 3.94 -12.58 -3.73
CA LEU A 43 2.93 -12.51 -4.77
C LEU A 43 3.56 -12.19 -6.13
N ASN A 44 2.96 -12.69 -7.22
CA ASN A 44 3.28 -12.21 -8.55
C ASN A 44 2.72 -10.79 -8.77
N GLU A 45 3.01 -10.16 -9.91
CA GLU A 45 2.59 -8.79 -10.19
C GLU A 45 1.07 -8.63 -10.28
N GLU A 46 0.40 -9.54 -10.99
CA GLU A 46 -1.05 -9.54 -11.17
C GLU A 46 -1.78 -9.72 -9.82
N ASP A 47 -1.37 -10.72 -9.02
CA ASP A 47 -1.92 -10.96 -7.70
C ASP A 47 -1.70 -9.77 -6.76
N ALA A 48 -0.52 -9.14 -6.82
CA ALA A 48 -0.22 -7.98 -6.00
C ALA A 48 -1.10 -6.77 -6.37
N ALA A 49 -1.34 -6.55 -7.66
CA ALA A 49 -2.24 -5.51 -8.14
C ALA A 49 -3.69 -5.76 -7.71
N ASP A 50 -4.16 -7.00 -7.81
CA ASP A 50 -5.50 -7.42 -7.37
C ASP A 50 -5.68 -7.28 -5.85
N VAL A 51 -4.67 -7.70 -5.08
CA VAL A 51 -4.65 -7.50 -3.61
C VAL A 51 -4.68 -6.02 -3.27
N ALA A 52 -3.91 -5.17 -3.96
CA ALA A 52 -3.92 -3.74 -3.73
C ALA A 52 -5.30 -3.13 -4.02
N GLN A 53 -5.89 -3.41 -5.19
CA GLN A 53 -7.21 -2.90 -5.54
C GLN A 53 -8.28 -3.34 -4.54
N SER A 54 -8.35 -4.64 -4.23
CA SER A 54 -9.35 -5.18 -3.31
C SER A 54 -9.17 -4.68 -1.87
N THR A 55 -7.93 -4.41 -1.46
CA THR A 55 -7.60 -3.80 -0.17
C THR A 55 -8.10 -2.37 -0.10
N LEU A 56 -7.80 -1.54 -1.09
CA LEU A 56 -8.19 -0.13 -1.10
C LEU A 56 -9.71 0.04 -1.14
N ILE A 57 -10.40 -0.76 -1.97
CA ILE A 57 -11.88 -0.78 -2.02
C ILE A 57 -12.46 -1.21 -0.67
N ARG A 58 -11.95 -2.29 -0.07
CA ARG A 58 -12.43 -2.76 1.23
C ARG A 58 -12.19 -1.73 2.32
N PHE A 59 -11.00 -1.13 2.33
CA PHE A 59 -10.63 -0.08 3.27
C PHE A 59 -11.64 1.07 3.22
N VAL A 60 -11.90 1.65 2.05
CA VAL A 60 -12.82 2.80 1.94
C VAL A 60 -14.23 2.43 2.36
N LYS A 61 -14.74 1.27 1.94
CA LYS A 61 -16.06 0.79 2.36
C LYS A 61 -16.16 0.62 3.88
N SER A 62 -15.17 -0.02 4.49
CA SER A 62 -15.12 -0.24 5.95
C SER A 62 -14.92 1.07 6.71
N TYR A 63 -14.13 1.98 6.16
CA TYR A 63 -13.86 3.29 6.76
C TYR A 63 -15.12 4.16 6.77
N ARG A 64 -15.86 4.22 5.66
CA ARG A 64 -17.17 4.91 5.56
C ARG A 64 -18.22 4.30 6.48
N ALA A 65 -18.17 2.99 6.69
CA ALA A 65 -19.02 2.29 7.65
C ALA A 65 -18.60 2.52 9.13
N GLY A 66 -17.62 3.40 9.41
CA GLY A 66 -17.18 3.74 10.76
C GLY A 66 -16.40 2.63 11.46
N GLN A 67 -15.87 1.64 10.73
CA GLN A 67 -15.18 0.50 11.33
C GLN A 67 -13.74 0.80 11.74
N TYR A 68 -13.20 1.95 11.34
CA TYR A 68 -11.87 2.39 11.75
C TYR A 68 -11.91 3.20 13.04
N ASP A 69 -11.18 2.72 14.03
CA ASP A 69 -11.00 3.40 15.29
C ASP A 69 -9.49 3.59 15.58
N ARG A 70 -9.06 4.85 15.65
CA ARG A 70 -7.66 5.22 15.94
C ARG A 70 -7.20 4.77 17.32
N THR A 71 -8.12 4.58 18.27
CA THR A 71 -7.78 4.12 19.64
C THR A 71 -7.44 2.63 19.66
N ARG A 72 -7.94 1.85 18.69
CA ARG A 72 -7.72 0.40 18.58
C ARG A 72 -6.49 0.03 17.77
N GLY A 73 -5.92 0.98 17.03
CA GLY A 73 -4.71 0.74 16.26
C GLY A 73 -4.41 1.81 15.22
N ARG A 74 -3.20 1.76 14.67
CA ARG A 74 -2.77 2.67 13.60
C ARG A 74 -3.38 2.26 12.25
N LEU A 75 -3.62 3.23 11.38
CA LEU A 75 -4.13 3.03 10.01
C LEU A 75 -3.34 1.98 9.24
N ARG A 76 -2.00 2.07 9.32
CA ARG A 76 -1.09 1.12 8.66
C ARG A 76 -1.38 -0.33 9.06
N SER A 77 -1.58 -0.58 10.35
CA SER A 77 -1.80 -1.93 10.90
C SER A 77 -3.15 -2.46 10.43
N TRP A 78 -4.14 -1.58 10.30
CA TRP A 78 -5.43 -1.93 9.75
C TRP A 78 -5.37 -2.28 8.26
N ILE A 79 -4.64 -1.49 7.45
CA ILE A 79 -4.41 -1.79 6.03
C ILE A 79 -3.66 -3.12 5.87
N ILE A 80 -2.60 -3.34 6.64
CA ILE A 80 -1.86 -4.61 6.68
C ILE A 80 -2.78 -5.79 7.00
N GLY A 81 -3.67 -5.64 7.98
CA GLY A 81 -4.66 -6.67 8.32
C GLY A 81 -5.59 -6.99 7.16
N ILE A 82 -6.05 -5.97 6.41
CA ILE A 82 -6.86 -6.17 5.21
C ILE A 82 -6.05 -6.93 4.14
N VAL A 83 -4.79 -6.53 3.88
CA VAL A 83 -3.89 -7.20 2.93
C VAL A 83 -3.71 -8.68 3.31
N ALA A 84 -3.41 -8.97 4.58
CA ALA A 84 -3.24 -10.33 5.06
C ALA A 84 -4.51 -11.18 4.85
N CYS A 85 -5.69 -10.63 5.14
CA CYS A 85 -6.96 -11.31 4.82
C CYS A 85 -7.09 -11.58 3.32
N ARG A 86 -6.72 -10.64 2.45
CA ARG A 86 -6.81 -10.82 0.99
C ARG A 86 -5.86 -11.87 0.45
N ILE A 87 -4.65 -11.94 0.98
CA ILE A 87 -3.69 -12.98 0.64
C ILE A 87 -4.22 -14.35 1.08
N ALA A 88 -4.76 -14.45 2.30
CA ALA A 88 -5.37 -15.68 2.78
C ALA A 88 -6.58 -16.13 1.91
N ASP A 89 -7.45 -15.19 1.51
CA ASP A 89 -8.57 -15.44 0.60
C ASP A 89 -8.08 -15.99 -0.75
N LEU A 90 -7.03 -15.40 -1.33
CA LEU A 90 -6.40 -15.84 -2.58
C LEU A 90 -5.80 -17.25 -2.45
N GLN A 91 -5.15 -17.55 -1.33
CA GLN A 91 -4.60 -18.88 -1.08
C GLN A 91 -5.69 -19.94 -0.90
N LYS A 92 -6.79 -19.59 -0.23
CA LYS A 92 -7.94 -20.49 -0.06
C LYS A 92 -8.63 -20.80 -1.38
N SER A 93 -8.85 -19.79 -2.23
CA SER A 93 -9.45 -19.99 -3.55
C SER A 93 -8.55 -20.85 -4.46
N ARG A 94 -7.22 -20.67 -4.38
CA ARG A 94 -6.25 -21.55 -5.03
C ARG A 94 -6.29 -22.96 -4.47
N GLY A 95 -6.31 -23.12 -3.15
CA GLY A 95 -6.43 -24.42 -2.48
C GLY A 95 -7.66 -25.21 -2.92
N ALA A 96 -8.82 -24.55 -3.01
CA ALA A 96 -10.04 -25.17 -3.52
C ALA A 96 -9.93 -25.57 -5.01
N ARG A 97 -9.15 -24.83 -5.82
CA ARG A 97 -8.89 -25.14 -7.24
C ARG A 97 -7.76 -26.16 -7.44
N ARG A 98 -6.91 -26.37 -6.44
CA ARG A 98 -5.70 -27.24 -6.45
C ARG A 98 -5.99 -28.73 -6.42
N GLU A 99 -7.23 -29.18 -6.20
CA GLU A 99 -7.59 -30.58 -6.48
C GLU A 99 -7.27 -31.00 -7.93
N HIS A 100 -6.93 -30.06 -8.83
CA HIS A 100 -6.71 -30.33 -10.25
C HIS A 100 -5.35 -29.88 -10.86
N ARG A 101 -4.45 -29.15 -10.15
CA ARG A 101 -3.14 -28.73 -10.73
C ARG A 101 -2.13 -28.28 -9.66
N GLY A 102 -1.06 -29.06 -9.48
CA GLY A 102 -0.14 -28.95 -8.35
C GLY A 102 1.03 -27.98 -8.53
N ASP A 103 0.78 -26.67 -8.65
CA ASP A 103 1.88 -25.71 -8.48
C ASP A 103 1.42 -24.32 -8.00
N SER A 104 1.73 -23.99 -6.75
CA SER A 104 1.73 -22.62 -6.23
C SER A 104 2.36 -22.58 -4.84
N ALA A 105 3.29 -21.65 -4.65
CA ALA A 105 3.90 -21.37 -3.35
C ALA A 105 2.84 -20.95 -2.32
N ILE A 106 2.98 -21.44 -1.08
CA ILE A 106 2.20 -20.96 0.06
C ILE A 106 2.94 -19.75 0.61
N ILE A 107 2.30 -18.59 0.54
CA ILE A 107 2.74 -17.37 1.21
C ILE A 107 2.44 -17.51 2.70
N VAL A 108 3.47 -17.38 3.53
CA VAL A 108 3.33 -17.35 5.00
C VAL A 108 3.57 -15.91 5.46
N MET A 109 2.61 -15.35 6.20
CA MET A 109 2.78 -14.04 6.80
C MET A 109 3.91 -14.10 7.84
N PRO A 110 4.93 -13.22 7.74
CA PRO A 110 5.96 -13.11 8.77
C PRO A 110 5.38 -12.70 10.13
N ALA A 111 6.21 -12.72 11.17
CA ALA A 111 5.84 -12.17 12.47
C ALA A 111 5.51 -10.67 12.37
N ASP A 112 4.68 -10.17 13.30
CA ASP A 112 4.10 -8.82 13.26
C ASP A 112 5.16 -7.70 13.23
N ASP A 113 6.26 -7.88 13.97
CA ASP A 113 7.41 -6.97 13.99
C ASP A 113 8.05 -6.85 12.60
N ARG A 114 8.35 -7.99 11.98
CA ARG A 114 8.93 -8.06 10.64
C ARG A 114 7.98 -7.51 9.57
N ILE A 115 6.67 -7.78 9.69
CA ILE A 115 5.65 -7.20 8.82
C ILE A 115 5.65 -5.67 8.91
N SER A 116 5.69 -5.15 10.14
CA SER A 116 5.73 -3.70 10.37
C SER A 116 6.98 -3.08 9.74
N GLU A 117 8.15 -3.68 9.93
CA GLU A 117 9.40 -3.20 9.34
C GLU A 117 9.38 -3.21 7.82
N MET A 118 8.89 -4.31 7.22
CA MET A 118 8.74 -4.43 5.77
C MET A 118 7.83 -3.35 5.19
N TRP A 119 6.71 -3.06 5.87
CA TRP A 119 5.80 -1.98 5.47
C TRP A 119 6.45 -0.61 5.58
N ASP A 120 7.13 -0.34 6.71
CA ASP A 120 7.77 0.95 6.95
C ASP A 120 8.90 1.24 5.94
N GLU A 121 9.62 0.20 5.52
CA GLU A 121 10.61 0.29 4.44
C GLU A 121 9.97 0.67 3.10
N GLU A 122 8.88 0.01 2.70
CA GLU A 122 8.20 0.35 1.44
C GLU A 122 7.54 1.73 1.48
N HIS A 123 6.98 2.12 2.63
CA HIS A 123 6.47 3.46 2.83
C HIS A 123 7.58 4.51 2.72
N ARG A 124 8.74 4.30 3.34
CA ARG A 124 9.90 5.20 3.21
C ARG A 124 10.38 5.31 1.76
N ARG A 125 10.47 4.18 1.04
CA ARG A 125 10.83 4.17 -0.39
C ARG A 125 9.84 4.95 -1.23
N GLU A 126 8.54 4.81 -0.98
CA GLU A 126 7.53 5.53 -1.75
C GLU A 126 7.55 7.04 -1.48
N VAL A 127 7.70 7.46 -0.21
CA VAL A 127 7.86 8.88 0.13
C VAL A 127 9.07 9.47 -0.59
N LEU A 128 10.20 8.75 -0.61
CA LEU A 128 11.40 9.19 -1.32
C LEU A 128 11.15 9.32 -2.84
N ARG A 129 10.49 8.33 -3.45
CA ARG A 129 10.12 8.37 -4.89
C ARG A 129 9.18 9.54 -5.21
N GLN A 130 8.25 9.86 -4.33
CA GLN A 130 7.35 11.01 -4.49
C GLN A 130 8.12 12.32 -4.40
N ALA A 131 8.98 12.47 -3.39
CA ALA A 131 9.82 13.66 -3.25
C ALA A 131 10.73 13.87 -4.47
N PHE A 132 11.32 12.81 -5.02
CA PHE A 132 12.11 12.91 -6.26
C PHE A 132 11.27 13.27 -7.49
N ARG A 133 10.05 12.75 -7.63
CA ARG A 133 9.13 13.15 -8.71
C ARG A 133 8.80 14.64 -8.63
N GLU A 134 8.41 15.12 -7.46
CA GLU A 134 8.12 16.55 -7.24
C GLU A 134 9.34 17.43 -7.53
N LEU A 135 10.53 17.00 -7.08
CA LEU A 135 11.78 17.72 -7.36
C LEU A 135 12.11 17.76 -8.86
N ARG A 136 11.88 16.68 -9.60
CA ARG A 136 12.06 16.65 -11.07
C ARG A 136 11.09 17.58 -11.78
N GLU A 137 9.85 17.66 -11.31
CA GLU A 137 8.81 18.50 -11.92
C GLU A 137 8.98 20.00 -11.61
N GLN A 138 9.48 20.34 -10.41
CA GLN A 138 9.55 21.73 -9.93
C GLN A 138 10.89 22.42 -10.20
N THR A 139 11.93 21.69 -10.58
CA THR A 139 13.30 22.24 -10.70
C THR A 139 13.92 21.98 -12.07
N ARG A 140 14.60 22.98 -12.66
CA ARG A 140 15.47 22.82 -13.85
C ARG A 140 16.82 22.14 -13.51
N THR A 141 16.85 21.29 -12.49
CA THR A 141 18.06 20.60 -12.04
C THR A 141 18.41 19.50 -13.05
N SER A 142 19.69 19.33 -13.40
CA SER A 142 20.08 18.34 -14.41
C SER A 142 19.77 16.93 -13.93
N ASP A 143 19.23 16.10 -14.83
CA ASP A 143 18.91 14.69 -14.56
C ASP A 143 20.10 13.91 -13.99
N ALA A 144 21.33 14.25 -14.40
CA ALA A 144 22.56 13.64 -13.91
C ALA A 144 22.79 13.87 -12.41
N THR A 145 22.42 15.04 -11.87
CA THR A 145 22.60 15.35 -10.44
C THR A 145 21.58 14.58 -9.59
N LEU A 146 20.35 14.44 -10.10
CA LEU A 146 19.28 13.70 -9.42
C LEU A 146 19.54 12.19 -9.47
N ALA A 147 20.03 11.66 -10.59
CA ALA A 147 20.42 10.26 -10.73
C ALA A 147 21.58 9.88 -9.79
N ALA A 148 22.58 10.76 -9.62
CA ALA A 148 23.70 10.52 -8.71
C ALA A 148 23.25 10.44 -7.23
N PHE A 149 22.25 11.25 -6.83
CA PHE A 149 21.66 11.16 -5.49
C PHE A 149 20.77 9.93 -5.32
N GLU A 150 20.00 9.54 -6.35
CA GLU A 150 19.19 8.32 -6.36
C GLU A 150 20.05 7.06 -6.16
N LEU A 151 21.25 7.04 -6.74
CA LEU A 151 22.23 5.95 -6.61
C LEU A 151 22.92 5.87 -5.23
N PHE A 152 22.87 6.94 -4.43
CA PHE A 152 23.53 7.00 -3.12
C PHE A 152 22.58 6.71 -1.95
N VAL A 153 21.28 6.92 -2.13
CA VAL A 153 20.27 6.86 -1.05
C VAL A 153 19.42 5.58 -1.07
N ILE A 154 19.43 4.83 -2.18
CA ILE A 154 18.75 3.53 -2.34
C ILE A 154 19.77 2.40 -2.24
#